data_AF-A0A9Q0QPF9-F1
#
_entry.id   AF-A0A9Q0QPF9-F1
#
_cell.length_a   1.000
_cell.length_b   1.000
_cell.length_c   1.000
_cell.angle_alpha   90.00
_cell.angle_beta   90.00
_cell.angle_gamma   90.00
#
_symmetry.space_group_name_H-M   'P 1'
#
loop_
_entity.id
_entity.type
_entity.pdbx_description
1 polymer ?
#
loop_
_entity_poly.entity_id
_entity_poly.type
_entity_poly.pdbx_seq_one_letter_code
_entity_poly.pdbx_strand_id
1 'polypeptide(L)'
;MEATNGDNHISLKDITSPEIPSNNHIQIALRIEQKPEEEVDYLQRAQWLRAAVLGASDGLVSVTSLMVGVGAVNTDVKSMILSGFAGMIAGACSMAIGEFVSVYSQRDTEVSQMKRENENRINKGELSGDQDESTNENLPNPLQAAGASALAFIVGAVVPLLAGAFITSYGVRVGVVIALSSLALLAFGWLGAVLGKAPVIRSCLRLLIGGWLAMAITYGLSKLIGLVGV
;
A
#
# COMPACT_ATOMS: atom_id res chain seq x y z
N MET A 1 53.00 -35.83 -78.19
CA MET A 1 51.92 -36.44 -78.99
C MET A 1 50.73 -36.58 -78.06
N GLU A 2 49.57 -36.17 -78.56
CA GLU A 2 48.25 -36.15 -77.91
C GLU A 2 47.90 -35.05 -76.90
N ALA A 3 46.70 -34.52 -77.12
CA ALA A 3 46.11 -33.30 -76.62
C ALA A 3 44.68 -33.61 -76.17
N THR A 4 44.18 -32.92 -75.14
CA THR A 4 42.75 -32.65 -74.91
C THR A 4 42.67 -31.34 -74.11
N ASN A 5 42.30 -30.22 -74.74
CA ASN A 5 40.94 -29.73 -75.03
C ASN A 5 40.29 -29.02 -73.82
N GLY A 6 39.94 -27.74 -74.00
CA GLY A 6 39.14 -27.00 -73.02
C GLY A 6 39.26 -25.48 -73.12
N ASP A 7 38.75 -24.90 -74.21
CA ASP A 7 38.60 -23.47 -74.49
C ASP A 7 37.81 -22.68 -73.42
N ASN A 8 38.34 -21.48 -73.16
CA ASN A 8 37.67 -20.17 -73.02
C ASN A 8 36.15 -20.11 -72.79
N HIS A 9 35.71 -19.40 -71.74
CA HIS A 9 35.18 -18.03 -71.85
C HIS A 9 34.50 -17.59 -70.54
N ILE A 10 34.74 -16.33 -70.21
CA ILE A 10 34.26 -15.59 -69.04
C ILE A 10 32.79 -15.21 -69.26
N SER A 11 31.92 -15.38 -68.26
CA SER A 11 30.60 -14.75 -68.26
C SER A 11 30.34 -14.05 -66.92
N LEU A 12 30.32 -12.71 -66.99
CA LEU A 12 29.87 -11.79 -65.94
C LEU A 12 28.36 -11.93 -65.74
N LYS A 13 27.94 -12.92 -64.95
CA LYS A 13 26.63 -12.97 -64.29
C LYS A 13 26.82 -13.75 -63.00
N ASP A 14 26.96 -13.02 -61.89
CA ASP A 14 26.28 -13.29 -60.62
C ASP A 14 26.86 -12.34 -59.56
N ILE A 15 26.43 -11.08 -59.69
CA ILE A 15 26.37 -10.15 -58.58
C ILE A 15 25.20 -10.61 -57.72
N THR A 16 25.46 -11.36 -56.66
CA THR A 16 24.52 -11.51 -55.54
C THR A 16 25.27 -11.79 -54.25
N SER A 17 25.33 -10.73 -53.43
CA SER A 17 25.27 -10.70 -51.96
C SER A 17 26.38 -11.40 -51.15
N PRO A 18 26.92 -10.72 -50.11
CA PRO A 18 27.82 -11.37 -49.17
C PRO A 18 27.07 -12.54 -48.51
N GLU A 19 27.74 -13.69 -48.42
CA GLU A 19 27.27 -14.83 -47.64
C GLU A 19 26.88 -14.33 -46.24
N ILE A 20 25.58 -14.36 -45.92
CA ILE A 20 25.09 -14.08 -44.58
C ILE A 20 25.39 -15.35 -43.76
N PRO A 21 26.36 -15.32 -42.83
CA PRO A 21 26.63 -16.49 -42.00
C PRO A 21 25.43 -16.77 -41.11
N SER A 22 25.14 -18.07 -41.01
CA SER A 22 24.09 -18.74 -40.22
C SER A 22 23.53 -17.93 -39.03
N ASN A 23 22.20 -17.83 -39.05
CA ASN A 23 21.27 -17.03 -38.25
C ASN A 23 21.29 -17.21 -36.71
N ASN A 24 22.37 -17.74 -36.13
CA ASN A 24 22.44 -18.02 -34.69
C ASN A 24 23.23 -16.97 -33.89
N HIS A 25 24.12 -16.19 -34.52
CA HIS A 25 24.99 -15.26 -33.79
C HIS A 25 24.39 -13.87 -33.55
N ILE A 26 23.41 -13.42 -34.37
CA ILE A 26 22.75 -12.12 -34.16
C ILE A 26 21.68 -12.19 -33.04
N GLN A 27 21.15 -13.37 -32.75
CA GLN A 27 20.20 -13.58 -31.65
C GLN A 27 20.85 -13.45 -30.26
N ILE A 28 22.17 -13.64 -30.16
CA ILE A 28 22.90 -13.59 -28.87
C ILE A 28 23.16 -12.13 -28.46
N ALA A 29 23.39 -11.23 -29.42
CA ALA A 29 23.62 -9.81 -29.14
C ALA A 29 22.33 -9.04 -28.81
N LEU A 30 21.16 -9.52 -29.25
CA LEU A 30 19.85 -8.97 -28.83
C LEU A 30 19.35 -9.51 -27.48
N ARG A 31 20.15 -10.34 -26.80
CA ARG A 31 19.84 -10.89 -25.47
C ARG A 31 20.51 -10.13 -24.30
N ILE A 32 21.26 -9.05 -24.57
CA ILE A 32 22.06 -8.34 -23.55
C ILE A 32 21.48 -6.95 -23.16
N GLU A 33 20.29 -6.58 -23.62
CA GLU A 33 19.62 -5.31 -23.21
C GLU A 33 18.21 -5.54 -22.63
N GLN A 34 18.07 -6.56 -21.80
CA GLN A 34 17.05 -6.53 -20.73
C GLN A 34 17.73 -6.86 -19.41
N LYS A 35 18.36 -5.84 -18.83
CA LYS A 35 18.63 -5.79 -17.40
C LYS A 35 17.28 -6.04 -16.70
N PRO A 36 17.10 -7.10 -15.91
CA PRO A 36 15.86 -7.27 -15.17
C PRO A 36 15.77 -6.09 -14.21
N GLU A 37 14.81 -5.22 -14.48
CA GLU A 37 14.51 -4.06 -13.67
C GLU A 37 14.08 -4.54 -12.29
N GLU A 38 14.42 -3.73 -11.29
CA GLU A 38 14.28 -3.93 -9.85
C GLU A 38 12.79 -3.94 -9.39
N GLU A 39 11.89 -4.58 -10.13
CA GLU A 39 10.43 -4.46 -9.98
C GLU A 39 9.85 -5.26 -8.79
N VAL A 40 10.63 -6.21 -8.25
CA VAL A 40 10.17 -7.27 -7.34
C VAL A 40 9.96 -6.83 -5.88
N ASP A 41 10.55 -5.71 -5.43
CA ASP A 41 10.42 -5.23 -4.04
C ASP A 41 9.37 -4.09 -3.89
N TYR A 42 9.00 -3.42 -4.99
CA TYR A 42 8.12 -2.24 -4.93
C TYR A 42 6.67 -2.57 -4.55
N LEU A 43 6.13 -3.70 -5.02
CA LEU A 43 4.73 -4.08 -4.77
C LEU A 43 4.49 -4.45 -3.30
N GLN A 44 5.34 -5.30 -2.74
CA GLN A 44 5.26 -5.67 -1.33
C GLN A 44 5.50 -4.45 -0.43
N ARG A 45 6.42 -3.56 -0.83
CA ARG A 45 6.64 -2.28 -0.16
C ARG A 45 5.43 -1.36 -0.19
N ALA A 46 4.75 -1.26 -1.32
CA ALA A 46 3.55 -0.45 -1.46
C ALA A 46 2.41 -0.94 -0.56
N GLN A 47 2.25 -2.26 -0.40
CA GLN A 47 1.18 -2.85 0.42
C GLN A 47 1.31 -2.54 1.91
N TRP A 48 2.48 -2.80 2.51
CA TRP A 48 2.67 -2.50 3.94
C TRP A 48 2.72 -0.99 4.19
N LEU A 49 3.21 -0.20 3.23
CA LEU A 49 3.21 1.25 3.30
C LEU A 49 1.79 1.83 3.31
N ARG A 50 0.91 1.33 2.44
CA ARG A 50 -0.52 1.70 2.42
C ARG A 50 -1.16 1.37 3.77
N ALA A 51 -0.93 0.16 4.27
CA ALA A 51 -1.47 -0.32 5.54
C ALA A 51 -0.99 0.57 6.71
N ALA A 52 0.28 0.98 6.71
CA ALA A 52 0.85 1.88 7.71
C ALA A 52 0.23 3.29 7.65
N VAL A 53 0.12 3.90 6.46
CA VAL A 53 -0.45 5.26 6.32
C VAL A 53 -1.90 5.30 6.78
N LEU A 54 -2.70 4.29 6.38
CA LEU A 54 -4.10 4.17 6.83
C LEU A 54 -4.19 3.96 8.34
N GLY A 55 -3.34 3.08 8.89
CA GLY A 55 -3.26 2.85 10.33
C GLY A 55 -2.99 4.15 11.09
N ALA A 56 -1.97 4.91 10.71
CA ALA A 56 -1.62 6.17 11.37
C ALA A 56 -2.73 7.22 11.32
N SER A 57 -3.36 7.42 10.16
CA SER A 57 -4.48 8.37 10.05
C SER A 57 -5.68 7.92 10.86
N ASP A 58 -6.02 6.64 10.82
CA ASP A 58 -7.17 6.09 11.54
C ASP A 58 -6.95 6.15 13.06
N GLY A 59 -5.75 5.82 13.53
CA GLY A 59 -5.38 5.91 14.94
C GLY A 59 -5.48 7.33 15.46
N LEU A 60 -5.02 8.30 14.68
CA LEU A 60 -5.12 9.72 15.02
C LEU A 60 -6.59 10.18 15.09
N VAL A 61 -7.37 9.96 14.02
CA VAL A 61 -8.75 10.47 13.95
C VAL A 61 -9.67 9.77 14.94
N SER A 62 -9.60 8.45 15.04
CA SER A 62 -10.50 7.66 15.89
C SER A 62 -10.29 7.97 17.37
N VAL A 63 -9.04 7.97 17.85
CA VAL A 63 -8.73 8.23 19.26
C VAL A 63 -9.01 9.69 19.61
N THR A 64 -8.69 10.64 18.72
CA THR A 64 -9.09 12.04 18.91
C THR A 64 -10.60 12.19 19.02
N SER A 65 -11.36 11.60 18.08
CA SER A 65 -12.82 11.67 18.06
C SER A 65 -13.42 11.08 19.33
N LEU A 66 -12.88 9.95 19.79
CA LEU A 66 -13.37 9.25 20.97
C LEU A 66 -13.06 10.05 22.26
N MET A 67 -11.85 10.59 22.39
CA MET A 67 -11.49 11.49 23.49
C MET A 67 -12.36 12.74 23.53
N VAL A 68 -12.51 13.43 22.39
CA VAL A 68 -13.30 14.66 22.29
C VAL A 68 -14.79 14.36 22.52
N GLY A 69 -15.30 13.23 22.00
CA GLY A 69 -16.67 12.77 22.21
C GLY A 69 -16.99 12.44 23.67
N VAL A 70 -16.15 11.65 24.34
CA VAL A 70 -16.29 11.39 25.78
C VAL A 70 -16.15 12.67 26.59
N GLY A 71 -15.23 13.55 26.18
CA GLY A 71 -15.08 14.90 26.73
C GLY A 71 -16.35 15.76 26.62
N ALA A 72 -17.19 15.53 25.61
CA ALA A 72 -18.44 16.26 25.40
C ALA A 72 -19.50 15.94 26.47
N VAL A 73 -19.42 14.76 27.09
CA VAL A 73 -20.33 14.29 28.15
C VAL A 73 -19.70 14.46 29.52
N ASN A 74 -18.43 14.10 29.66
CA ASN A 74 -17.70 14.14 30.92
C ASN A 74 -16.48 15.05 30.81
N THR A 75 -16.41 16.08 31.65
CA THR A 75 -15.30 17.06 31.62
C THR A 75 -14.03 16.56 32.32
N ASP A 76 -14.09 15.41 32.99
CA ASP A 76 -12.96 14.81 33.68
C ASP A 76 -11.83 14.37 32.74
N VAL A 77 -10.60 14.73 33.11
CA VAL A 77 -9.37 14.33 32.39
C VAL A 77 -9.27 12.81 32.29
N LYS A 78 -9.58 12.12 33.40
CA LYS A 78 -9.42 10.66 33.53
C LYS A 78 -10.32 9.90 32.58
N SER A 79 -11.60 10.28 32.50
CA SER A 79 -12.57 9.64 31.59
C SER A 79 -12.15 9.81 30.13
N MET A 80 -11.67 11.01 29.79
CA MET A 80 -11.17 11.30 28.44
C MET A 80 -9.96 10.45 28.07
N ILE A 81 -8.92 10.41 28.90
CA ILE A 81 -7.69 9.63 28.62
C ILE A 81 -7.96 8.13 28.64
N LEU A 82 -8.74 7.65 29.61
CA LEU A 82 -9.10 6.24 29.71
C LEU A 82 -9.82 5.76 28.43
N SER A 83 -10.75 6.58 27.93
CA SER A 83 -11.44 6.29 26.68
C SER A 83 -10.47 6.26 25.49
N GLY A 84 -9.57 7.24 25.39
CA GLY A 84 -8.57 7.29 24.31
C GLY A 84 -7.62 6.10 24.34
N PHE A 85 -7.18 5.67 25.52
CA PHE A 85 -6.28 4.53 25.67
C PHE A 85 -6.98 3.20 25.37
N ALA A 86 -8.22 3.03 25.86
CA ALA A 86 -9.04 1.88 25.51
C ALA A 86 -9.31 1.82 24.00
N GLY A 87 -9.66 2.96 23.40
CA GLY A 87 -9.85 3.10 21.96
C GLY A 87 -8.58 2.83 21.15
N MET A 88 -7.42 3.23 21.66
CA MET A 88 -6.12 2.93 21.05
C MET A 88 -5.89 1.42 20.96
N ILE A 89 -6.04 0.69 22.07
CA ILE A 89 -5.80 -0.75 22.11
C ILE A 89 -6.83 -1.50 21.26
N ALA A 90 -8.11 -1.19 21.47
CA ALA A 90 -9.20 -1.82 20.72
C ALA A 90 -9.07 -1.56 19.21
N GLY A 91 -8.76 -0.32 18.84
CA GLY A 91 -8.55 0.10 17.46
C GLY A 91 -7.34 -0.57 16.81
N ALA A 92 -6.20 -0.63 17.49
CA ALA A 92 -5.00 -1.28 16.98
C ALA A 92 -5.22 -2.79 16.73
N CYS A 93 -5.87 -3.48 17.67
CA CYS A 93 -6.24 -4.89 17.50
C CYS A 93 -7.22 -5.09 16.33
N SER A 94 -8.26 -4.24 16.22
CA SER A 94 -9.23 -4.29 15.13
C SER A 94 -8.55 -4.05 13.76
N MET A 95 -7.63 -3.09 13.70
CA MET A 95 -6.85 -2.78 12.50
C MET A 95 -5.96 -3.95 12.07
N ALA A 96 -5.26 -4.57 13.04
CA ALA A 96 -4.43 -5.74 12.78
C ALA A 96 -5.24 -6.89 12.19
N ILE A 97 -6.39 -7.19 12.80
CA ILE A 97 -7.29 -8.27 12.35
C ILE A 97 -7.87 -7.94 10.97
N GLY A 98 -8.36 -6.71 10.77
CA GLY A 98 -8.95 -6.28 9.50
C GLY A 98 -7.96 -6.34 8.34
N GLU A 99 -6.72 -5.88 8.56
CA GLU A 99 -5.67 -5.94 7.55
C GLU A 99 -5.23 -7.39 7.29
N PHE A 100 -5.05 -8.21 8.33
CA PHE A 100 -4.71 -9.63 8.19
C PHE A 100 -5.74 -10.37 7.34
N VAL A 101 -7.03 -10.22 7.65
CA VAL A 101 -8.12 -10.87 6.91
C VAL A 101 -8.22 -10.33 5.48
N SER A 102 -8.04 -9.03 5.28
CA SER A 102 -8.09 -8.41 3.96
C SER A 102 -6.95 -8.92 3.05
N VAL A 103 -5.73 -8.99 3.57
CA VAL A 103 -4.56 -9.46 2.81
C VAL A 103 -4.66 -10.96 2.55
N TYR A 104 -5.16 -11.74 3.51
CA TYR A 104 -5.39 -13.18 3.33
C TYR A 104 -6.42 -13.45 2.22
N SER A 105 -7.54 -12.72 2.20
CA SER A 105 -8.56 -12.84 1.15
C SER A 105 -8.05 -12.45 -0.24
N GLN A 106 -7.20 -11.41 -0.32
CA GLN A 106 -6.53 -11.03 -1.57
C GLN A 106 -5.64 -12.17 -2.07
N ARG A 107 -4.83 -12.75 -1.18
CA ARG A 107 -3.97 -13.90 -1.51
C ARG A 107 -4.78 -15.11 -2.00
N ASP A 108 -5.88 -15.44 -1.34
CA ASP A 108 -6.74 -16.55 -1.74
C ASP A 108 -7.36 -16.32 -3.13
N THR A 109 -7.74 -15.08 -3.43
CA THR A 109 -8.30 -14.71 -4.74
C THR A 109 -7.26 -14.83 -5.84
N GLU A 110 -6.04 -14.33 -5.61
CA GLU A 110 -4.91 -14.44 -6.55
C GLU A 110 -4.59 -15.91 -6.86
N VAL A 111 -4.47 -16.76 -5.84
CA VAL A 111 -4.19 -18.20 -6.01
C VAL A 111 -5.30 -18.89 -6.82
N SER A 112 -6.56 -18.54 -6.57
CA SER A 112 -7.69 -19.10 -7.31
C SER A 112 -7.72 -18.68 -8.79
N GLN A 113 -7.29 -17.44 -9.07
CA GLN A 113 -7.19 -16.91 -10.43
C GLN A 113 -6.05 -17.59 -11.18
N MET A 114 -4.88 -17.73 -10.55
CA MET A 114 -3.72 -18.42 -11.14
C MET A 114 -4.06 -19.88 -11.46
N LYS A 115 -4.76 -20.59 -10.57
CA LYS A 115 -5.18 -21.97 -10.84
C LYS A 115 -6.11 -22.08 -12.05
N ARG A 116 -7.10 -21.17 -12.17
CA ARG A 116 -8.04 -21.12 -13.31
C ARG A 116 -7.34 -20.76 -14.61
N GLU A 117 -6.42 -19.82 -14.57
CA GLU A 117 -5.64 -19.41 -15.74
C GLU A 117 -4.73 -20.55 -16.20
N ASN A 118 -4.06 -21.23 -15.27
CA ASN A 118 -3.24 -22.39 -15.58
C ASN A 118 -4.06 -23.55 -16.17
N GLU A 119 -5.22 -23.89 -15.58
CA GLU A 119 -6.14 -24.89 -16.14
C GLU A 119 -6.62 -24.51 -17.55
N ASN A 120 -6.90 -23.23 -17.81
CA ASN A 120 -7.28 -22.75 -19.15
C ASN A 120 -6.13 -22.86 -20.17
N ARG A 121 -4.89 -22.55 -19.78
CA ARG A 121 -3.70 -22.70 -20.63
C ARG A 121 -3.42 -24.16 -20.99
N ILE A 122 -3.62 -25.07 -20.03
CA ILE A 122 -3.53 -26.53 -20.24
C ILE A 122 -4.59 -26.98 -21.26
N ASN A 123 -5.86 -26.60 -21.05
CA ASN A 123 -6.96 -27.00 -21.93
C ASN A 123 -6.82 -26.48 -23.37
N LYS A 124 -6.16 -25.34 -23.58
CA LYS A 124 -5.86 -24.80 -24.92
C LYS A 124 -4.70 -25.50 -25.64
N GLY A 125 -3.98 -26.41 -24.98
CA GLY A 125 -2.78 -27.03 -25.54
C GLY A 125 -1.59 -26.07 -25.66
N GLU A 126 -1.65 -24.90 -25.03
CA GLU A 126 -0.58 -23.89 -25.00
C GLU A 126 0.47 -24.21 -23.91
N LEU A 127 0.26 -25.28 -23.13
CA LEU A 127 1.17 -25.72 -22.09
C LEU A 127 2.30 -26.59 -22.67
N SER A 128 3.28 -25.96 -23.28
CA SER A 128 4.57 -26.61 -23.57
C SER A 128 5.35 -26.72 -22.27
N GLY A 129 5.70 -27.94 -21.88
CA GLY A 129 6.28 -28.27 -20.58
C GLY A 129 7.72 -27.81 -20.38
N ASP A 130 7.93 -26.50 -20.34
CA ASP A 130 8.94 -25.93 -19.46
C ASP A 130 8.23 -25.51 -18.18
N GLN A 131 8.60 -26.16 -17.07
CA GLN A 131 8.44 -25.56 -15.75
C GLN A 131 9.34 -24.33 -15.72
N ASP A 132 8.93 -23.25 -16.38
CA ASP A 132 9.31 -21.95 -15.88
C ASP A 132 8.64 -21.86 -14.51
N GLU A 133 9.46 -21.94 -13.47
CA GLU A 133 9.24 -21.35 -12.14
C GLU A 133 8.95 -19.83 -12.24
N SER A 134 8.23 -19.36 -13.27
CA SER A 134 7.59 -18.05 -13.33
C SER A 134 6.31 -18.17 -12.51
N THR A 135 6.19 -17.63 -11.32
CA THR A 135 6.95 -16.56 -10.69
C THR A 135 7.01 -16.95 -9.22
N ASN A 136 8.09 -16.58 -8.53
CA ASN A 136 8.09 -16.50 -7.07
C ASN A 136 6.86 -15.67 -6.68
N GLU A 137 5.73 -16.33 -6.39
CA GLU A 137 4.45 -15.67 -6.20
C GLU A 137 4.68 -14.71 -5.04
N ASN A 138 4.68 -13.42 -5.36
CA ASN A 138 5.03 -12.35 -4.45
C ASN A 138 3.80 -12.11 -3.57
N LEU A 139 3.45 -13.15 -2.81
CA LEU A 139 2.20 -13.26 -2.11
C LEU A 139 2.18 -12.15 -1.07
N PRO A 140 1.09 -11.37 -1.01
CA PRO A 140 0.92 -10.33 -0.01
C PRO A 140 1.18 -10.91 1.38
N ASN A 141 2.11 -10.32 2.15
CA ASN A 141 2.50 -10.87 3.44
C ASN A 141 1.54 -10.36 4.55
N PRO A 142 0.59 -11.18 5.02
CA PRO A 142 -0.53 -10.69 5.84
C PRO A 142 -0.09 -10.25 7.23
N LEU A 143 0.87 -10.95 7.83
CA LEU A 143 1.33 -10.65 9.17
C LEU A 143 2.15 -9.35 9.21
N GLN A 144 2.96 -9.12 8.17
CA GLN A 144 3.75 -7.88 8.04
C GLN A 144 2.85 -6.65 7.84
N ALA A 145 1.84 -6.74 6.97
CA ALA A 145 0.90 -5.64 6.73
C ALA A 145 0.05 -5.34 7.98
N ALA A 146 -0.45 -6.37 8.66
CA ALA A 146 -1.21 -6.24 9.90
C ALA A 146 -0.39 -5.64 11.05
N GLY A 147 0.87 -6.08 11.21
CA GLY A 147 1.77 -5.51 12.20
C GLY A 147 2.10 -4.05 11.91
N ALA A 148 2.38 -3.71 10.65
CA ALA A 148 2.67 -2.35 10.22
C ALA A 148 1.47 -1.41 10.44
N SER A 149 0.25 -1.83 10.09
CA SER A 149 -0.95 -1.00 10.31
C SER A 149 -1.25 -0.80 11.80
N ALA A 150 -1.13 -1.84 12.62
CA ALA A 150 -1.37 -1.75 14.07
C ALA A 150 -0.36 -0.83 14.77
N LEU A 151 0.93 -0.95 14.44
CA LEU A 151 1.97 -0.08 14.99
C LEU A 151 1.76 1.37 14.55
N ALA A 152 1.47 1.58 13.26
CA ALA A 152 1.19 2.92 12.76
C ALA A 152 -0.05 3.53 13.42
N PHE A 153 -1.09 2.74 13.67
CA PHE A 153 -2.27 3.15 14.42
C PHE A 153 -1.92 3.64 15.82
N ILE A 154 -1.13 2.88 16.57
CA ILE A 154 -0.65 3.29 17.89
C ILE A 154 0.13 4.61 17.79
N VAL A 155 1.05 4.73 16.83
CA VAL A 155 1.84 5.96 16.61
C VAL A 155 0.92 7.17 16.34
N GLY A 156 -0.10 7.01 15.50
CA GLY A 156 -1.09 8.07 15.25
C GLY A 156 -1.90 8.43 16.49
N ALA A 157 -2.27 7.43 17.29
CA ALA A 157 -3.09 7.58 18.50
C ALA A 157 -2.34 8.19 19.70
N VAL A 158 -1.00 8.14 19.72
CA VAL A 158 -0.18 8.73 20.79
C VAL A 158 -0.31 10.25 20.83
N VAL A 159 -0.41 10.91 19.66
CA VAL A 159 -0.50 12.38 19.56
C VAL A 159 -1.67 12.96 20.39
N PRO A 160 -2.93 12.54 20.20
CA PRO A 160 -4.05 13.08 20.97
C PRO A 160 -4.02 12.68 22.44
N LEU A 161 -3.47 11.50 22.77
CA LEU A 161 -3.30 11.08 24.17
C LEU A 161 -2.32 11.98 24.92
N LEU A 162 -1.17 12.28 24.32
CA LEU A 162 -0.22 13.22 24.89
C LEU A 162 -0.81 14.63 25.00
N ALA A 163 -1.52 15.08 23.96
CA ALA A 163 -2.20 16.37 23.98
C ALA A 163 -3.22 16.48 25.13
N GLY A 164 -3.96 15.41 25.39
CA GLY A 164 -4.97 15.36 26.47
C GLY A 164 -4.39 15.19 27.87
N ALA A 165 -3.18 14.66 28.02
CA ALA A 165 -2.60 14.29 29.31
C ALA A 165 -2.13 15.47 30.16
N PHE A 166 -1.63 16.54 29.54
CA PHE A 166 -0.94 17.62 30.26
C PHE A 166 -1.83 18.83 30.63
N ILE A 167 -3.13 18.81 30.30
CA ILE A 167 -4.00 19.99 30.42
C ILE A 167 -5.21 19.72 31.33
N THR A 168 -5.29 20.46 32.43
CA THR A 168 -6.38 20.32 33.41
C THR A 168 -7.66 21.04 32.97
N SER A 169 -7.53 22.22 32.33
CA SER A 169 -8.69 23.02 31.90
C SER A 169 -9.40 22.37 30.71
N TYR A 170 -10.68 22.03 30.88
CA TYR A 170 -11.48 21.31 29.87
C TYR A 170 -11.50 22.01 28.50
N GLY A 171 -11.85 23.30 28.45
CA GLY A 171 -11.97 24.02 27.18
C GLY A 171 -10.63 24.11 26.43
N VAL A 172 -9.55 24.35 27.17
CA VAL A 172 -8.19 24.39 26.60
C VAL A 172 -7.76 23.00 26.15
N ARG A 173 -8.07 21.95 26.92
CA ARG A 173 -7.71 20.57 26.62
C ARG A 173 -8.32 20.11 25.30
N VAL A 174 -9.63 20.30 25.12
CA VAL A 174 -10.32 19.93 23.88
C VAL A 174 -9.77 20.73 22.70
N GLY A 175 -9.57 22.04 22.87
CA GLY A 175 -8.99 22.89 21.82
C GLY A 175 -7.60 22.44 21.40
N VAL A 176 -6.72 22.12 22.36
CA VAL A 176 -5.35 21.65 22.08
C VAL A 176 -5.34 20.27 21.42
N VAL A 177 -6.19 19.34 21.86
CA VAL A 177 -6.33 18.01 21.23
C VAL A 177 -6.74 18.15 19.78
N ILE A 178 -7.77 18.96 19.47
CA ILE A 178 -8.21 19.18 18.08
C ILE A 178 -7.13 19.87 17.25
N ALA A 179 -6.45 20.89 17.80
CA ALA A 179 -5.41 21.63 17.10
C ALA A 179 -4.19 20.75 16.77
N LEU A 180 -3.69 19.98 17.75
CA LEU A 180 -2.57 19.07 17.54
C LEU A 180 -2.94 17.92 16.61
N SER A 181 -4.15 17.38 16.71
CA SER A 181 -4.60 16.35 15.77
C SER A 181 -4.76 16.90 14.36
N SER A 182 -5.21 18.14 14.19
CA SER A 182 -5.27 18.79 12.88
C SER A 182 -3.88 18.96 12.26
N LEU A 183 -2.90 19.40 13.06
CA LEU A 183 -1.51 19.53 12.62
C LEU A 183 -0.90 18.16 12.25
N ALA A 184 -1.17 17.13 13.06
CA ALA A 184 -0.71 15.78 12.79
C ALA A 184 -1.39 15.17 11.54
N LEU A 185 -2.66 15.47 11.27
CA LEU A 185 -3.34 15.07 10.03
C LEU A 185 -2.70 15.70 8.80
N LEU A 186 -2.32 16.98 8.88
CA LEU A 186 -1.57 17.63 7.82
C LEU A 186 -0.19 16.98 7.62
N ALA A 187 0.50 16.64 8.70
CA ALA A 187 1.79 15.96 8.64
C ALA A 187 1.67 14.55 8.02
N PHE A 188 0.68 13.75 8.43
CA PHE A 188 0.43 12.43 7.85
C PHE A 188 -0.08 12.52 6.41
N GLY A 189 -0.88 13.52 6.07
CA GLY A 189 -1.32 13.75 4.70
C GLY A 189 -0.18 14.15 3.77
N TRP A 190 0.76 14.96 4.27
CA TRP A 190 1.98 15.29 3.57
C TRP A 190 2.88 14.06 3.41
N LEU A 191 3.14 13.34 4.51
CA LEU A 191 4.00 12.16 4.52
C LEU A 191 3.45 11.05 3.61
N GLY A 192 2.14 10.76 3.70
CA GLY A 192 1.49 9.78 2.84
C GLY A 192 1.50 10.18 1.36
N ALA A 193 1.42 11.48 1.04
CA ALA A 193 1.53 11.95 -0.33
C ALA A 193 2.95 11.83 -0.88
N VAL A 194 3.97 12.15 -0.07
CA VAL A 194 5.38 12.01 -0.43
C VAL A 194 5.73 10.54 -0.65
N LEU A 195 5.34 9.65 0.27
CA LEU A 195 5.61 8.23 0.18
C LEU A 195 4.82 7.55 -0.95
N GLY A 196 3.61 8.03 -1.23
CA GLY A 196 2.75 7.53 -2.31
C GLY A 196 2.93 8.21 -3.68
N LYS A 197 3.89 9.15 -3.82
CA LYS A 197 4.10 9.96 -5.03
C LYS A 197 2.81 10.63 -5.58
N ALA A 198 1.95 11.08 -4.67
CA ALA A 198 0.63 11.64 -4.97
C ALA A 198 0.59 13.17 -4.73
N PRO A 199 -0.39 13.91 -5.28
CA PRO A 199 -0.52 15.35 -5.04
C PRO A 199 -0.82 15.68 -3.57
N VAL A 200 0.15 16.32 -2.90
CA VAL A 200 0.14 16.67 -1.46
C VAL A 200 -1.14 17.38 -1.02
N ILE A 201 -1.55 18.43 -1.74
CA ILE A 201 -2.72 19.24 -1.34
C ILE A 201 -3.99 18.40 -1.26
N ARG A 202 -4.20 17.48 -2.21
CA ARG A 202 -5.43 16.66 -2.27
C ARG A 202 -5.46 15.65 -1.12
N SER A 203 -4.30 15.08 -0.80
CA SER A 203 -4.15 14.14 0.32
C SER A 203 -4.41 14.81 1.67
N CYS A 204 -3.76 15.96 1.93
CA CYS A 204 -3.95 16.71 3.16
C CYS A 204 -5.41 17.17 3.33
N LEU A 205 -6.01 17.71 2.26
CA LEU A 205 -7.37 18.23 2.33
C LEU A 205 -8.39 17.12 2.63
N ARG A 206 -8.25 15.95 1.97
CA ARG A 206 -9.12 14.78 2.23
C ARG A 206 -9.03 14.31 3.68
N LEU A 207 -7.82 14.23 4.23
CA LEU A 207 -7.60 13.79 5.61
C LEU A 207 -8.11 14.80 6.63
N LEU A 208 -7.86 16.09 6.40
CA LEU A 208 -8.31 17.15 7.32
C LEU A 208 -9.84 17.26 7.33
N ILE A 209 -10.47 17.31 6.16
CA ILE A 209 -11.93 17.39 6.05
C ILE A 209 -12.59 16.13 6.62
N GLY A 210 -12.09 14.95 6.25
CA GLY A 210 -12.60 13.68 6.77
C GLY A 210 -12.46 13.57 8.29
N GLY A 211 -11.29 13.96 8.82
CA GLY A 211 -11.01 13.94 10.25
C GLY A 211 -11.90 14.90 11.04
N TRP A 212 -12.05 16.14 10.58
CA TRP A 212 -12.94 17.11 11.23
C TRP A 212 -14.41 16.71 11.17
N LEU A 213 -14.85 16.14 10.05
CA LEU A 213 -16.22 15.63 9.92
C LEU A 213 -16.47 14.51 10.92
N ALA A 214 -15.55 13.54 11.03
CA ALA A 214 -15.64 12.46 12.00
C ALA A 214 -15.71 13.00 13.44
N MET A 215 -14.80 13.91 13.82
CA MET A 215 -14.78 14.53 15.15
C MET A 215 -16.07 15.30 15.45
N ALA A 216 -16.59 16.06 14.47
CA ALA A 216 -17.83 16.83 14.62
C ALA A 216 -19.04 15.91 14.84
N ILE A 217 -19.14 14.82 14.08
CA ILE A 217 -20.21 13.82 14.22
C ILE A 217 -20.13 13.15 15.60
N THR A 218 -18.95 12.67 16.00
CA THR A 218 -18.77 12.00 17.29
C THR A 218 -19.06 12.95 18.45
N TYR A 219 -18.53 14.17 18.43
CA TYR A 219 -18.81 15.18 19.45
C TYR A 219 -20.30 15.52 19.52
N GLY A 220 -20.95 15.73 18.37
CA GLY A 220 -22.38 16.03 18.28
C GLY A 220 -23.24 14.91 18.86
N LEU A 221 -22.98 13.65 18.47
CA LEU A 221 -23.71 12.49 18.98
C LEU A 221 -23.51 12.31 20.49
N SER A 222 -22.26 12.36 20.96
CA SER A 222 -21.97 12.25 22.39
C SER A 222 -22.65 13.36 23.19
N LYS A 223 -22.64 14.60 22.69
CA LYS A 223 -23.32 15.72 23.35
C LYS A 223 -24.84 15.54 23.41
N LEU A 224 -25.47 15.02 22.36
CA LEU A 224 -26.90 14.71 22.38
C LEU A 224 -27.24 13.63 23.42
N ILE A 225 -26.42 12.58 23.52
CA ILE A 225 -26.62 11.53 24.52
C ILE A 225 -26.41 12.07 25.94
N GLY A 226 -25.39 12.90 26.16
CA GLY A 226 -25.13 13.52 27.46
C GLY A 226 -26.26 14.46 27.92
N LEU A 227 -27.00 15.08 26.99
CA LEU A 227 -28.18 15.89 27.31
C LEU A 227 -29.37 15.05 27.78
N VAL A 228 -29.44 13.77 27.40
CA VAL A 228 -30.53 12.84 27.77
C VAL A 228 -30.31 12.22 29.16
N GLY A 229 -29.11 12.38 29.76
CA GLY A 229 -28.88 12.08 31.18
C GLY A 229 -28.87 10.59 31.54
N VAL A 230 -28.29 9.75 30.67
CA VAL A 230 -27.93 8.35 31.00
C VAL A 230 -26.61 8.29 31.73
#